data_AF-A0A518CPJ9-F1
#
_entry.id   AF-A0A518CPJ9-F1
#
_cell.length_a   1.000
_cell.length_b   1.000
_cell.length_c   1.000
_cell.angle_alpha   90.00
_cell.angle_beta   90.00
_cell.angle_gamma   90.00
#
_symmetry.space_group_name_H-M   'P 1'
#
loop_
_entity.id
_entity.type
_entity.pdbx_description
1 polymer ?
#
loop_
_entity_poly.entity_id
_entity_poly.type
_entity_poly.pdbx_seq_one_letter_code
_entity_poly.pdbx_strand_id
1 'polypeptide(L)'
;MSDLRFGERARLLPAARHATIKLIIVLLLIVTAVCTPVSWWPLWGAILLIEVGLLIRNPPDSRFWWPRLPVFVLFLGSVALSIPLSQHFEQGWLRAAMIFERGMLAFLATTWLTTVLTPLELIHVLRRWKMPPFLVESLAFMLRYLNLLSTERKTLQQARAARAGKKTGLITAWKTSAYIIATVLVRAFDRAERIYLAMKARGWKGL
;
A
#
# COMPACT_ATOMS: atom_id res chain seq x y z
N MET A 1 16.32 -30.84 -3.70
CA MET A 1 15.93 -29.44 -3.35
C MET A 1 15.00 -28.86 -4.43
N SER A 2 14.02 -29.66 -4.85
CA SER A 2 13.19 -29.46 -6.06
C SER A 2 11.68 -29.62 -5.81
N ASP A 3 11.26 -30.16 -4.65
CA ASP A 3 9.85 -30.51 -4.42
C ASP A 3 9.00 -29.46 -3.69
N LEU A 4 9.58 -28.38 -3.16
CA LEU A 4 8.81 -27.34 -2.47
C LEU A 4 8.10 -26.34 -3.40
N ARG A 5 8.14 -26.52 -4.73
CA ARG A 5 7.63 -25.52 -5.70
C ARG A 5 6.26 -25.84 -6.32
N PHE A 6 5.76 -27.07 -6.22
CA PHE A 6 4.49 -27.45 -6.87
C PHE A 6 3.26 -27.17 -6.00
N GLY A 7 3.36 -27.33 -4.68
CA GLY A 7 2.24 -27.08 -3.75
C GLY A 7 1.85 -25.60 -3.59
N GLU A 8 2.82 -24.68 -3.58
CA GLU A 8 2.53 -23.23 -3.56
C GLU A 8 2.01 -22.73 -4.91
N ARG A 9 2.55 -23.22 -6.03
CA ARG A 9 2.09 -22.84 -7.38
C ARG A 9 0.61 -23.18 -7.62
N ALA A 10 0.14 -24.34 -7.14
CA ALA A 10 -1.25 -24.75 -7.32
C ALA A 10 -2.25 -23.90 -6.49
N ARG A 11 -1.84 -23.38 -5.32
CA ARG A 11 -2.68 -22.47 -4.51
C ARG A 11 -2.70 -21.03 -5.04
N LEU A 12 -1.63 -20.58 -5.69
CA LEU A 12 -1.48 -19.20 -6.17
C LEU A 12 -2.27 -18.91 -7.47
N LEU A 13 -2.52 -19.91 -8.32
CA LEU A 13 -3.26 -19.72 -9.58
C LEU A 13 -4.74 -19.28 -9.41
N PRO A 14 -5.56 -19.91 -8.54
CA PRO A 14 -6.91 -19.40 -8.27
C PRO A 14 -6.87 -18.05 -7.56
N ALA A 15 -5.98 -17.87 -6.58
CA ALA A 15 -5.81 -16.61 -5.85
C ALA A 15 -5.48 -15.42 -6.78
N ALA A 16 -4.61 -15.61 -7.78
CA ALA A 16 -4.25 -14.58 -8.75
C ALA A 16 -5.42 -14.16 -9.67
N ARG A 17 -6.30 -15.10 -10.03
CA ARG A 17 -7.51 -14.79 -10.82
C ARG A 17 -8.49 -13.96 -9.99
N HIS A 18 -8.67 -14.30 -8.72
CA HIS A 18 -9.47 -13.51 -7.79
C HIS A 18 -8.84 -12.12 -7.53
N ALA A 19 -7.52 -12.02 -7.45
CA ALA A 19 -6.80 -10.74 -7.30
C ALA A 19 -7.01 -9.78 -8.48
N THR A 20 -6.96 -10.30 -9.72
CA THR A 20 -7.21 -9.49 -10.92
C THR A 20 -8.63 -8.93 -10.91
N ILE A 21 -9.62 -9.76 -10.55
CA ILE A 21 -11.03 -9.35 -10.46
C ILE A 21 -11.23 -8.28 -9.38
N LYS A 22 -10.65 -8.47 -8.19
CA LYS A 22 -10.71 -7.48 -7.09
C LYS A 22 -10.15 -6.12 -7.51
N LEU A 23 -9.01 -6.10 -8.20
CA LEU A 23 -8.37 -4.87 -8.67
C LEU A 23 -9.24 -4.18 -9.74
N ILE A 24 -9.75 -4.95 -10.71
CA ILE A 24 -10.65 -4.42 -11.74
C ILE A 24 -11.93 -3.86 -11.13
N ILE A 25 -12.55 -4.56 -10.15
CA ILE A 25 -13.75 -4.08 -9.45
C ILE A 25 -13.48 -2.74 -8.78
N VAL A 26 -12.37 -2.60 -8.05
CA VAL A 26 -12.02 -1.35 -7.36
C VAL A 26 -11.73 -0.23 -8.36
N LEU A 27 -10.99 -0.52 -9.43
CA LEU A 27 -10.71 0.46 -10.46
C LEU A 27 -12.01 0.93 -11.13
N LEU A 28 -12.92 0.01 -11.45
CA LEU A 28 -14.22 0.31 -12.04
C LEU A 28 -15.07 1.12 -11.07
N LEU A 29 -15.07 0.79 -9.77
CA LEU A 29 -15.76 1.53 -8.74
C LEU A 29 -15.25 2.98 -8.66
N ILE A 30 -13.92 3.18 -8.60
CA ILE A 30 -13.30 4.50 -8.59
C ILE A 30 -13.63 5.28 -9.87
N VAL A 31 -13.50 4.67 -11.05
CA VAL A 31 -13.83 5.31 -12.33
C VAL A 31 -15.30 5.70 -12.39
N THR A 32 -16.19 4.83 -11.91
CA THR A 32 -17.63 5.12 -11.85
C THR A 32 -17.90 6.27 -10.89
N ALA A 33 -17.32 6.25 -9.69
CA ALA A 33 -17.43 7.34 -8.72
C ALA A 33 -16.95 8.70 -9.27
N VAL A 34 -15.89 8.69 -10.09
CA VAL A 34 -15.34 9.92 -10.69
C VAL A 34 -16.16 10.40 -11.90
N CYS A 35 -16.58 9.49 -12.78
CA CYS A 35 -17.30 9.82 -14.01
C CYS A 35 -18.79 10.13 -13.77
N THR A 36 -19.39 9.70 -12.66
CA THR A 36 -20.81 9.91 -12.40
C THR A 36 -21.09 11.39 -12.09
N PRO A 37 -22.00 12.05 -12.85
CA PRO A 37 -22.40 13.41 -12.55
C PRO A 37 -23.21 13.46 -11.25
N VAL A 38 -23.00 14.51 -10.44
CA VAL A 38 -23.61 14.71 -9.11
C VAL A 38 -25.13 14.67 -9.12
N SER A 39 -25.74 14.99 -10.27
CA SER A 39 -27.18 14.94 -10.49
C SER A 39 -27.82 13.57 -10.17
N TRP A 40 -27.05 12.49 -10.21
CA TRP A 40 -27.56 11.13 -9.97
C TRP A 40 -27.28 10.69 -8.53
N TRP A 41 -27.86 11.41 -7.57
CA TRP A 41 -27.75 11.12 -6.14
C TRP A 41 -28.05 9.66 -5.72
N PRO A 42 -28.97 8.88 -6.34
CA PRO A 42 -29.18 7.50 -5.91
C PRO A 42 -28.03 6.56 -6.28
N LEU A 43 -27.27 6.85 -7.35
CA LEU A 43 -26.08 6.07 -7.70
C LEU A 43 -24.98 6.24 -6.66
N TRP A 44 -24.81 7.45 -6.13
CA TRP A 44 -23.87 7.72 -5.04
C TRP A 44 -24.21 6.91 -3.80
N GLY A 45 -25.49 6.87 -3.41
CA GLY A 45 -25.97 6.02 -2.34
C GLY A 45 -25.68 4.53 -2.59
N ALA A 46 -25.92 4.05 -3.80
CA ALA A 46 -25.64 2.66 -4.17
C ALA A 46 -24.14 2.31 -4.10
N ILE A 47 -23.26 3.18 -4.61
CA ILE A 47 -21.80 2.98 -4.57
C ILE A 47 -21.32 2.95 -3.12
N LEU A 48 -21.77 3.90 -2.30
CA LEU A 48 -21.41 3.97 -0.88
C LEU A 48 -21.89 2.70 -0.14
N LEU A 49 -23.12 2.24 -0.38
CA LEU A 49 -23.63 1.00 0.20
C LEU A 49 -22.81 -0.22 -0.20
N ILE A 50 -22.37 -0.30 -1.46
CA ILE A 50 -21.49 -1.38 -1.94
C ILE A 50 -20.15 -1.32 -1.20
N GLU A 51 -19.50 -0.16 -1.10
CA GLU A 51 -18.21 -0.02 -0.40
C GLU A 51 -18.32 -0.35 1.10
N VAL A 52 -19.37 0.13 1.76
CA VAL A 52 -19.64 -0.17 3.17
C VAL A 52 -19.89 -1.67 3.36
N GLY A 53 -20.69 -2.30 2.49
CA GLY A 53 -20.92 -3.75 2.53
C GLY A 53 -19.63 -4.55 2.32
N LEU A 54 -18.76 -4.10 1.42
CA LEU A 54 -17.45 -4.69 1.15
C LEU A 54 -16.51 -4.58 2.36
N LEU A 55 -16.50 -3.43 3.05
CA LEU A 55 -15.72 -3.19 4.27
C LEU A 55 -16.26 -4.00 5.46
N ILE A 56 -17.58 -4.14 5.62
CA ILE A 56 -18.16 -4.98 6.67
C ILE A 56 -17.77 -6.45 6.47
N ARG A 57 -17.75 -6.93 5.22
CA ARG A 57 -17.37 -8.31 4.90
C ARG A 57 -15.89 -8.61 5.16
N ASN A 58 -15.01 -7.64 4.91
CA ASN A 58 -13.57 -7.77 5.13
C ASN A 58 -13.08 -6.56 5.95
N PRO A 59 -13.32 -6.56 7.28
CA PRO A 59 -13.03 -5.39 8.10
C PRO A 59 -11.53 -5.11 8.08
N PRO A 60 -11.12 -3.85 7.82
CA PRO A 60 -9.73 -3.45 7.99
C PRO A 60 -9.29 -3.64 9.44
N ASP A 61 -8.00 -3.87 9.64
CA ASP A 61 -7.42 -3.87 10.98
C ASP A 61 -7.73 -2.54 11.68
N SER A 62 -8.55 -2.60 12.73
CA SER A 62 -9.12 -1.44 13.41
C SER A 62 -8.04 -0.53 13.98
N ARG A 63 -6.91 -1.12 14.40
CA ARG A 63 -5.73 -0.40 14.91
C ARG A 63 -5.03 0.42 13.83
N PHE A 64 -5.08 -0.04 12.59
CA PHE A 64 -4.51 0.66 11.45
C PHE A 64 -5.49 1.74 10.95
N TRP A 65 -6.77 1.43 10.85
CA TRP A 65 -7.72 2.29 10.15
C TRP A 65 -8.23 3.47 10.99
N TRP A 66 -8.58 3.23 12.26
CA TRP A 66 -9.24 4.24 13.11
C TRP A 66 -8.44 5.54 13.30
N PRO A 67 -7.09 5.51 13.48
CA PRO A 67 -6.32 6.75 13.60
C PRO A 67 -6.20 7.54 12.29
N ARG A 68 -6.36 6.87 11.13
CA ARG A 68 -6.12 7.47 9.81
C ARG A 68 -7.36 8.14 9.23
N LEU A 69 -8.55 7.62 9.53
CA LEU A 69 -9.81 8.19 9.07
C LEU A 69 -9.99 9.67 9.48
N PRO A 70 -9.84 10.08 10.76
CA PRO A 70 -10.04 11.49 11.12
C PRO A 70 -8.99 12.39 10.49
N VAL A 71 -7.74 11.93 10.36
CA VAL A 71 -6.67 12.68 9.68
C VAL A 71 -7.03 12.89 8.21
N PHE A 72 -7.55 11.87 7.54
CA PHE A 72 -7.97 11.96 6.14
C PHE A 72 -9.19 12.86 5.97
N VAL A 73 -10.21 12.75 6.84
CA VAL A 73 -11.39 13.64 6.85
C VAL A 73 -10.99 15.10 7.08
N LEU A 74 -10.10 15.37 8.02
CA LEU A 74 -9.60 16.73 8.28
C LEU A 74 -8.79 17.28 7.10
N PHE A 75 -7.91 16.46 6.52
CA PHE A 75 -7.14 16.85 5.33
C PHE A 75 -8.05 17.15 4.14
N LEU A 76 -8.97 16.24 3.82
CA LEU A 76 -9.88 16.39 2.69
C LEU A 76 -10.87 17.52 2.92
N GLY A 77 -11.36 17.69 4.15
CA GLY A 77 -12.22 18.80 4.55
C GLY A 77 -11.51 20.15 4.42
N SER A 78 -10.24 20.24 4.81
CA SER A 78 -9.42 21.44 4.62
C SER A 78 -9.23 21.79 3.13
N VAL A 79 -8.93 20.80 2.29
CA VAL A 79 -8.80 20.98 0.84
C VAL A 79 -10.14 21.39 0.21
N ALA A 80 -11.23 20.73 0.59
CA ALA A 80 -12.57 21.04 0.08
C ALA A 80 -13.00 22.46 0.48
N LEU A 81 -12.73 22.88 1.72
CA LEU A 81 -13.08 24.21 2.23
C LEU A 81 -12.24 25.32 1.60
N SER A 82 -10.99 25.04 1.20
CA SER A 82 -10.12 26.01 0.53
C SER A 82 -10.67 26.52 -0.81
N ILE A 83 -11.55 25.75 -1.46
CA ILE A 83 -12.07 26.06 -2.80
C ILE A 83 -13.13 27.17 -2.78
N PRO A 84 -14.20 27.10 -1.96
CA PRO A 84 -15.16 28.19 -1.82
C PRO A 84 -14.52 29.46 -1.23
N LEU A 85 -13.48 29.31 -0.40
CA LEU A 85 -12.70 30.44 0.11
C LEU A 85 -11.87 31.16 -0.96
N SER A 86 -11.44 30.44 -2.02
CA SER A 86 -10.58 30.98 -3.08
C SER A 86 -11.35 31.45 -4.33
N GLN A 87 -12.45 30.80 -4.67
CA GLN A 87 -13.25 31.11 -5.85
C GLN A 87 -14.70 31.36 -5.41
N HIS A 88 -15.06 32.64 -5.25
CA HIS A 88 -16.42 33.20 -5.05
C HIS A 88 -17.55 32.21 -4.70
N PHE A 89 -18.18 32.43 -3.54
CA PHE A 89 -19.11 31.55 -2.82
C PHE A 89 -20.21 30.83 -3.62
N GLU A 90 -20.66 31.34 -4.76
CA GLU A 90 -21.86 30.82 -5.44
C GLU A 90 -21.69 29.41 -6.04
N GLN A 91 -20.48 29.04 -6.50
CA GLN A 91 -20.22 27.70 -7.06
C GLN A 91 -19.18 26.91 -6.28
N GLY A 92 -18.54 27.53 -5.28
CA GLY A 92 -17.47 26.92 -4.50
C GLY A 92 -17.95 25.75 -3.63
N TRP A 93 -19.14 25.85 -3.03
CA TRP A 93 -19.68 24.81 -2.15
C TRP A 93 -20.03 23.51 -2.87
N LEU A 94 -20.60 23.61 -4.07
CA LEU A 94 -20.91 22.44 -4.91
C LEU A 94 -19.62 21.70 -5.30
N ARG A 95 -18.56 22.44 -5.66
CA ARG A 95 -17.26 21.87 -6.00
C ARG A 95 -16.55 21.26 -4.79
N ALA A 96 -16.66 21.91 -3.63
CA ALA A 96 -16.15 21.39 -2.36
C ALA A 96 -16.80 20.04 -2.00
N ALA A 97 -18.13 19.98 -2.06
CA ALA A 97 -18.89 18.75 -1.81
C ALA A 97 -18.49 17.63 -2.76
N MET A 98 -18.38 17.93 -4.07
CA MET A 98 -17.92 16.96 -5.07
C MET A 98 -16.55 16.36 -4.76
N ILE A 99 -15.59 17.18 -4.36
CA ILE A 99 -14.22 16.73 -4.07
C ILE A 99 -14.20 15.91 -2.80
N PHE A 100 -14.96 16.34 -1.79
CA PHE A 100 -15.07 15.61 -0.54
C PHE A 100 -15.69 14.22 -0.74
N GLU A 101 -16.81 14.13 -1.45
CA GLU A 101 -17.48 12.86 -1.73
C GLU A 101 -16.60 11.91 -2.56
N ARG A 102 -16.02 12.41 -3.67
CA ARG A 102 -15.11 11.62 -4.53
C ARG A 102 -13.88 11.14 -3.77
N GLY A 103 -13.29 12.01 -2.96
CA GLY A 103 -12.12 11.67 -2.15
C GLY A 103 -12.44 10.62 -1.08
N MET A 104 -13.63 10.71 -0.47
CA MET A 104 -14.09 9.71 0.50
C MET A 104 -14.32 8.34 -0.15
N LEU A 105 -15.01 8.27 -1.29
CA LEU A 105 -15.19 7.00 -2.00
C LEU A 105 -13.85 6.40 -2.44
N ALA A 106 -12.98 7.20 -3.07
CA ALA A 106 -11.66 6.72 -3.48
C ALA A 106 -10.84 6.17 -2.29
N PHE A 107 -10.95 6.81 -1.12
CA PHE A 107 -10.32 6.36 0.12
C PHE A 107 -10.90 5.04 0.63
N LEU A 108 -12.23 4.89 0.65
CA LEU A 108 -12.90 3.65 1.08
C LEU A 108 -12.58 2.49 0.12
N ALA A 109 -12.66 2.71 -1.19
CA ALA A 109 -12.30 1.73 -2.21
C ALA A 109 -10.84 1.26 -2.07
N THR A 110 -9.91 2.20 -1.88
CA THR A 110 -8.47 1.90 -1.70
C THR A 110 -8.22 1.16 -0.39
N THR A 111 -8.93 1.54 0.68
CA THR A 111 -8.86 0.85 1.97
C THR A 111 -9.27 -0.61 1.80
N TRP A 112 -10.41 -0.87 1.17
CA TRP A 112 -10.89 -2.22 0.93
C TRP A 112 -9.93 -3.03 0.05
N LEU A 113 -9.36 -2.42 -0.98
CA LEU A 113 -8.35 -3.10 -1.81
C LEU A 113 -7.14 -3.50 -0.97
N THR A 114 -6.68 -2.63 -0.08
CA THR A 114 -5.51 -2.86 0.78
C THR A 114 -5.74 -3.98 1.79
N THR A 115 -6.99 -4.20 2.23
CA THR A 115 -7.31 -5.30 3.17
C THR A 115 -7.40 -6.66 2.48
N VAL A 116 -7.86 -6.67 1.23
CA VAL A 116 -8.22 -7.91 0.52
C VAL A 116 -7.14 -8.37 -0.49
N LEU A 117 -6.17 -7.50 -0.83
CA LEU A 117 -5.10 -7.77 -1.79
C LEU A 117 -3.72 -7.80 -1.12
N THR A 118 -2.98 -8.90 -1.30
CA THR A 118 -1.61 -9.00 -0.82
C THR A 118 -0.58 -8.43 -1.81
N PRO A 119 0.60 -7.95 -1.34
CA PRO A 119 1.65 -7.44 -2.23
C PRO A 119 2.15 -8.46 -3.27
N LEU A 120 2.20 -9.74 -2.90
CA LEU A 120 2.62 -10.81 -3.81
C LEU A 120 1.57 -11.08 -4.89
N GLU A 121 0.27 -11.03 -4.55
CA GLU A 121 -0.81 -11.12 -5.53
C GLU A 121 -0.78 -9.94 -6.51
N LEU A 122 -0.48 -8.73 -6.03
CA LEU A 122 -0.33 -7.56 -6.90
C LEU A 122 0.74 -7.78 -7.97
N ILE A 123 1.92 -8.31 -7.61
CA ILE A 123 2.98 -8.64 -8.58
C ILE A 123 2.49 -9.65 -9.64
N HIS A 124 1.67 -10.63 -9.24
CA HIS A 124 1.10 -11.58 -10.19
C HIS A 124 0.13 -10.91 -11.16
N VAL A 125 -0.70 -9.97 -10.69
CA VAL A 125 -1.58 -9.18 -11.55
C VAL A 125 -0.75 -8.34 -12.54
N LEU A 126 0.31 -7.66 -12.07
CA LEU A 126 1.21 -6.88 -12.92
C LEU A 126 1.89 -7.74 -14.00
N ARG A 127 2.31 -8.96 -13.65
CA ARG A 127 2.85 -9.93 -14.61
C ARG A 127 1.83 -10.33 -15.67
N ARG A 128 0.56 -10.53 -15.27
CA ARG A 128 -0.53 -10.87 -16.19
C ARG A 128 -0.87 -9.72 -17.13
N TRP A 129 -0.73 -8.48 -16.67
CA TRP A 129 -0.90 -7.28 -17.47
C TRP A 129 0.27 -6.97 -18.41
N LYS A 130 1.16 -7.96 -18.64
CA LYS A 130 2.30 -7.88 -19.57
C LYS A 130 3.25 -6.71 -19.28
N MET A 131 3.45 -6.34 -18.00
CA MET A 131 4.52 -5.42 -17.65
C MET A 131 5.90 -5.99 -18.05
N PRO A 132 6.88 -5.13 -18.37
CA PRO A 132 8.24 -5.56 -18.66
C PRO A 132 8.79 -6.50 -17.56
N PRO A 133 9.40 -7.64 -17.93
CA PRO A 133 9.83 -8.65 -16.97
C PRO A 133 10.81 -8.09 -15.94
N PHE A 134 11.67 -7.16 -16.35
CA PHE A 134 12.65 -6.52 -15.46
C PHE A 134 12.00 -5.76 -14.30
N LEU A 135 10.85 -5.09 -14.52
CA LEU A 135 10.12 -4.38 -13.45
C LEU A 135 9.51 -5.36 -12.47
N VAL A 136 8.90 -6.44 -12.97
CA VAL A 136 8.23 -7.46 -12.16
C VAL A 136 9.24 -8.21 -11.30
N GLU A 137 10.41 -8.54 -11.86
CA GLU A 137 11.49 -9.20 -11.13
C GLU A 137 12.13 -8.28 -10.09
N SER A 138 12.38 -7.02 -10.43
CA SER A 138 12.86 -6.00 -9.47
C SER A 138 11.89 -5.83 -8.30
N LEU A 139 10.58 -5.71 -8.57
CA LEU A 139 9.55 -5.63 -7.53
C LEU A 139 9.51 -6.89 -6.65
N ALA A 140 9.60 -8.08 -7.26
CA ALA A 140 9.60 -9.34 -6.51
C ALA A 140 10.82 -9.46 -5.60
N PHE A 141 11.99 -9.04 -6.08
CA PHE A 141 13.20 -8.95 -5.29
C PHE A 141 13.03 -7.95 -4.13
N MET A 142 12.52 -6.74 -4.40
CA MET A 142 12.26 -5.74 -3.36
C MET A 142 11.35 -6.27 -2.25
N LEU A 143 10.23 -6.95 -2.58
CA LEU A 143 9.34 -7.54 -1.56
C LEU A 143 10.05 -8.57 -0.69
N ARG A 144 10.92 -9.40 -1.28
CA ARG A 144 11.72 -10.37 -0.51
C ARG A 144 12.70 -9.67 0.43
N TYR A 145 13.34 -8.59 -0.02
CA TYR A 145 14.27 -7.83 0.80
C TYR A 145 13.59 -7.02 1.90
N LEU A 146 12.38 -6.50 1.67
CA LEU A 146 11.63 -5.80 2.72
C LEU A 146 11.39 -6.70 3.94
N ASN A 147 11.05 -7.97 3.72
CA ASN A 147 10.88 -8.93 4.81
C ASN A 147 12.18 -9.15 5.57
N LEU A 148 13.28 -9.34 4.86
CA LEU A 148 14.61 -9.48 5.46
C LEU A 148 15.02 -8.24 6.27
N LEU A 149 14.90 -7.05 5.70
CA LEU A 149 15.25 -5.79 6.34
C LEU A 149 14.36 -5.51 7.56
N SER A 150 13.09 -5.93 7.51
CA SER A 150 12.18 -5.82 8.65
C SER A 150 12.64 -6.68 9.83
N THR A 151 13.15 -7.88 9.57
CA THR A 151 13.70 -8.78 10.60
C THR A 151 14.97 -8.19 11.17
N GLU A 152 15.90 -7.74 10.32
CA GLU A 152 17.14 -7.09 10.75
C GLU A 152 16.88 -5.86 11.64
N ARG A 153 15.93 -5.01 11.22
CA ARG A 153 15.48 -3.86 12.01
C ARG A 153 14.97 -4.30 13.40
N LYS A 154 14.15 -5.35 13.48
CA LYS A 154 13.64 -5.87 14.76
C LYS A 154 14.77 -6.39 15.63
N THR A 155 15.73 -7.12 15.06
CA THR A 155 16.90 -7.64 15.78
C THR A 155 17.76 -6.50 16.34
N LEU A 156 18.02 -5.44 15.57
CA LEU A 156 18.74 -4.25 16.05
C LEU A 156 17.98 -3.51 17.15
N GLN A 157 16.65 -3.41 17.04
CA GLN A 157 15.81 -2.82 18.09
C GLN A 157 15.88 -3.62 19.39
N GLN A 158 15.82 -4.96 19.32
CA GLN A 158 15.94 -5.85 20.47
C GLN A 158 17.33 -5.77 21.11
N ALA A 159 18.40 -5.87 20.31
CA ALA A 159 19.78 -5.77 20.80
C ALA A 159 20.05 -4.42 21.50
N ARG A 160 19.48 -3.34 20.98
CA ARG A 160 19.54 -2.03 21.62
C ARG A 160 18.79 -2.03 22.95
N ALA A 161 17.56 -2.54 22.97
CA ALA A 161 16.74 -2.57 24.18
C ALA A 161 17.45 -3.32 25.32
N ALA A 162 18.21 -4.38 25.00
CA ALA A 162 19.03 -5.11 25.97
C ALA A 162 20.22 -4.31 26.51
N ARG A 163 20.88 -3.48 25.69
CA ARG A 163 22.09 -2.71 26.10
C ARG A 163 21.79 -1.42 26.84
N ALA A 164 20.82 -0.65 26.36
CA ALA A 164 20.62 0.74 26.78
C ALA A 164 19.25 0.99 27.43
N GLY A 165 18.41 -0.03 27.55
CA GLY A 165 17.03 0.09 28.02
C GLY A 165 16.16 0.97 27.12
N LYS A 166 14.92 1.24 27.56
CA LYS A 166 14.02 2.22 26.93
C LYS A 166 14.34 3.63 27.44
N LYS A 167 15.24 4.35 26.77
CA LYS A 167 15.43 5.79 27.02
C LYS A 167 14.30 6.61 26.35
N THR A 168 13.55 7.36 27.13
CA THR A 168 12.30 8.07 26.78
C THR A 168 12.53 9.56 26.46
N GLY A 169 13.29 9.86 25.40
CA GLY A 169 13.45 11.24 24.91
C GLY A 169 13.27 11.32 23.40
N LEU A 170 12.53 12.32 22.91
CA LEU A 170 12.27 12.55 21.47
C LEU A 170 13.55 12.64 20.64
N ILE A 171 14.53 13.43 21.10
CA ILE A 171 15.83 13.60 20.43
C ILE A 171 16.61 12.27 20.40
N THR A 172 16.61 11.56 21.53
CA THR A 172 17.28 10.26 21.65
C THR A 172 16.61 9.23 20.75
N ALA A 173 15.28 9.18 20.69
CA ALA A 173 14.51 8.29 19.82
C ALA A 173 14.79 8.57 18.34
N TRP A 174 14.88 9.85 17.94
CA TRP A 174 15.26 10.24 16.59
C TRP A 174 16.67 9.76 16.22
N LYS A 175 17.67 10.12 17.03
CA LYS A 175 19.07 9.68 16.83
C LYS A 175 19.20 8.16 16.75
N THR A 176 18.44 7.47 17.59
CA THR A 176 18.37 6.00 17.61
C THR A 176 17.84 5.43 16.30
N SER A 177 16.74 6.01 15.81
CA SER A 177 16.09 5.57 14.58
C SER A 177 17.03 5.77 13.40
N ALA A 178 17.70 6.93 13.34
CA ALA A 178 18.75 7.22 12.37
C ALA A 178 19.90 6.20 12.42
N TYR A 179 20.40 5.85 13.60
CA TYR A 179 21.48 4.85 13.74
C TYR A 179 21.07 3.46 13.24
N ILE A 180 19.84 3.02 13.57
CA ILE A 180 19.32 1.73 13.10
C ILE A 180 19.20 1.76 11.57
N ILE A 181 18.64 2.84 11.01
CA ILE A 181 18.48 3.00 9.55
C ILE A 181 19.86 2.98 8.87
N ALA A 182 20.83 3.75 9.36
CA ALA A 182 22.19 3.79 8.82
C ALA A 182 22.86 2.41 8.86
N THR A 183 22.73 1.69 9.97
CA THR A 183 23.31 0.35 10.12
C THR A 183 22.67 -0.65 9.15
N VAL A 184 21.34 -0.63 9.02
CA VAL A 184 20.61 -1.49 8.07
C VAL A 184 21.00 -1.16 6.64
N LEU A 185 21.17 0.13 6.31
CA LEU A 185 21.53 0.59 4.98
C LEU A 185 22.92 0.09 4.55
N VAL A 186 23.94 0.27 5.39
CA VAL A 186 25.31 -0.21 5.10
C VAL A 186 25.31 -1.73 4.90
N ARG A 187 24.65 -2.48 5.81
CA ARG A 187 24.53 -3.94 5.69
C ARG A 187 23.78 -4.38 4.43
N ALA A 188 22.78 -3.61 4.02
CA ALA A 188 22.02 -3.88 2.80
C ALA A 188 22.88 -3.68 1.55
N PHE A 189 23.72 -2.64 1.52
CA PHE A 189 24.66 -2.39 0.42
C PHE A 189 25.72 -3.49 0.31
N ASP A 190 26.40 -3.83 1.41
CA ASP A 190 27.39 -4.92 1.40
C ASP A 190 26.77 -6.25 0.95
N ARG A 191 25.52 -6.50 1.36
CA ARG A 191 24.78 -7.70 0.96
C ARG A 191 24.40 -7.66 -0.52
N ALA A 192 23.98 -6.51 -1.04
CA ALA A 192 23.65 -6.34 -2.45
C ALA A 192 24.88 -6.59 -3.33
N GLU A 193 26.05 -6.08 -2.94
CA GLU A 193 27.31 -6.34 -3.65
C GLU A 193 27.68 -7.82 -3.65
N ARG A 194 27.64 -8.48 -2.49
CA ARG A 194 27.89 -9.94 -2.42
C ARG A 194 26.95 -10.74 -3.32
N ILE A 195 25.68 -10.34 -3.39
CA ILE A 195 24.69 -11.04 -4.20
C ILE A 195 24.88 -10.74 -5.69
N TYR A 196 25.22 -9.50 -6.03
CA TYR A 196 25.58 -9.13 -7.39
C TYR A 196 26.78 -9.94 -7.91
N LEU A 197 27.85 -10.05 -7.12
CA LEU A 197 29.01 -10.86 -7.47
C LEU A 197 28.65 -12.35 -7.61
N ALA A 198 27.79 -12.88 -6.72
CA ALA A 198 27.32 -14.26 -6.82
C ALA A 198 26.42 -14.50 -8.04
N MET A 199 25.61 -13.51 -8.44
CA MET A 199 24.81 -13.58 -9.68
C MET A 199 25.73 -13.59 -10.90
N LYS A 200 26.71 -12.69 -10.95
CA LYS A 200 27.71 -12.63 -12.03
C LYS A 200 28.48 -13.95 -12.17
N ALA A 201 28.90 -14.55 -11.06
CA ALA A 201 29.59 -15.85 -11.04
C ALA A 201 28.75 -17.01 -11.57
N ARG A 202 27.42 -16.94 -11.46
CA ARG A 202 26.47 -17.93 -12.02
C ARG A 202 26.12 -17.68 -13.49
N GLY A 203 26.83 -16.78 -14.16
CA GLY A 203 26.61 -16.46 -15.57
C GLY A 203 25.43 -15.51 -15.80
N TRP A 204 25.03 -14.72 -14.80
CA TRP A 204 24.03 -13.67 -15.01
C TRP A 204 24.60 -12.60 -15.96
N LYS A 205 23.94 -12.41 -17.10
CA LYS A 205 24.39 -11.52 -18.20
C LYS A 205 23.80 -10.09 -18.12
N GLY A 206 23.10 -9.74 -17.04
CA GLY A 206 22.33 -8.50 -16.94
C GLY A 206 20.82 -8.75 -16.86
N LEU A 207 20.05 -7.67 -16.71
CA LEU A 207 18.59 -7.60 -16.89
C LEU A 207 18.27 -7.25 -18.34
#